data_AF-A0A923A5Z9-F1
#
_entry.id   AF-A0A923A5Z9-F1
#
_cell.length_a   1.000
_cell.length_b   1.000
_cell.length_c   1.000
_cell.angle_alpha   90.00
_cell.angle_beta   90.00
_cell.angle_gamma   90.00
#
_symmetry.space_group_name_H-M   'P 1'
#
loop_
_entity.id
_entity.type
_entity.pdbx_description
1 polymer ?
#
loop_
_entity_poly.entity_id
_entity_poly.type
_entity_poly.pdbx_seq_one_letter_code
_entity_poly.pdbx_strand_id
1 'polypeptide(L)'
;MKHNNFYLLLDLSLNPPEEDQEKIETAIKKKQAEWSKQRNHPTHGIQAKQFIGFIPEIRRIMADPNLRKQEAEKANAILSEKNKDKFSAIDRHLSIYQSKGIVTSQEIQKLVKIHSVETDEILKWMLKKEKEKKTSPISARKDEKKTELPVEKKLDEILKSLAIRIRKGFILEEEITYLSKTYNIDPGDIKKNIPFPVQAKKDPSVAEVPQPLDQTIFKTINDNLKIVGKNNLYEFLELPIGSDLETLKKRAAKIQQELLGVSKKDAAMTAGSTLAGHCRTIFKLPETRISYDISRARSILELLDSDIDIAQFDGVIRSEYTDAIIKNAAELGMSYEEAYDYIEEYCTQKNWKVKSKQKRKRLLTITSIAASVVIVVIAASIFLITYYRNEQLRQEFSQVLTTIETQKKLEDKKETLIQYIKSRKKNQFSIEAEKKISLIENLIKKRNALEEKDYQSAIKKASTVLAGKKYEKAQTIYNNYLEKHPDGKHAQEINKSVSEIPNLIETRDFQAINQIPNTDLLKRLEAAKQYLKNYPQGQFHTDVEKTIMDMEEPYFALIRQEVT
;
A
#
# COMPACT_ATOMS: atom_id res chain seq x y z
N MET A 1 -28.21 10.11 -44.09
CA MET A 1 -28.31 8.73 -44.63
C MET A 1 -26.94 8.09 -44.45
N LYS A 2 -26.84 6.89 -43.86
CA LYS A 2 -25.54 6.27 -43.57
C LYS A 2 -24.87 5.89 -44.90
N HIS A 3 -23.70 6.45 -45.17
CA HIS A 3 -22.83 5.98 -46.25
C HIS A 3 -22.41 4.55 -45.89
N ASN A 4 -22.89 3.57 -46.65
CA ASN A 4 -22.54 2.18 -46.41
C ASN A 4 -21.14 1.94 -46.95
N ASN A 5 -20.20 1.65 -46.06
CA ASN A 5 -18.80 1.50 -46.42
C ASN A 5 -18.60 0.35 -47.42
N PHE A 6 -17.84 0.60 -48.49
CA PHE A 6 -17.78 -0.30 -49.64
C PHE A 6 -16.98 -1.57 -49.40
N TYR A 7 -16.00 -1.55 -48.49
CA TYR A 7 -15.32 -2.79 -48.07
C TYR A 7 -16.28 -3.75 -47.36
N LEU A 8 -17.17 -3.22 -46.52
CA LEU A 8 -18.17 -4.01 -45.81
C LEU A 8 -19.31 -4.49 -46.71
N LEU A 9 -19.68 -3.74 -47.75
CA LEU A 9 -20.70 -4.18 -48.72
C LEU A 9 -20.18 -5.27 -49.66
N LEU A 10 -18.89 -5.23 -49.98
CA LEU A 10 -18.25 -6.15 -50.91
C LEU A 10 -17.65 -7.40 -50.24
N ASP A 11 -17.74 -7.49 -48.90
CA ASP A 11 -17.10 -8.55 -48.09
C ASP A 11 -15.60 -8.72 -48.38
N LEU A 12 -14.88 -7.59 -48.53
CA LEU A 12 -13.45 -7.59 -48.83
C LEU A 12 -12.59 -7.66 -47.55
N SER A 13 -11.38 -8.24 -47.66
CA SER A 13 -10.42 -8.28 -46.56
C SER A 13 -9.99 -6.86 -46.15
N LEU A 14 -9.95 -6.62 -44.83
CA LEU A 14 -9.57 -5.34 -44.22
C LEU A 14 -8.22 -5.36 -43.51
N ASN A 15 -7.69 -6.55 -43.18
CA ASN A 15 -6.41 -6.72 -42.49
C ASN A 15 -5.66 -7.96 -43.03
N PRO A 16 -4.76 -7.80 -44.01
CA PRO A 16 -4.47 -6.56 -44.75
C PRO A 16 -5.63 -6.13 -45.67
N PRO A 17 -5.77 -4.82 -45.99
CA PRO A 17 -6.78 -4.35 -46.93
C PRO A 17 -6.50 -4.93 -48.32
N GLU A 18 -7.53 -5.41 -49.02
CA GLU A 18 -7.36 -5.94 -50.37
C GLU A 18 -6.94 -4.81 -51.33
N GLU A 19 -5.77 -4.97 -51.96
CA GLU A 19 -5.19 -4.00 -52.90
C GLU A 19 -5.28 -4.48 -54.36
N ASP A 20 -5.65 -5.73 -54.58
CA ASP A 20 -5.75 -6.34 -55.91
C ASP A 20 -7.01 -5.88 -56.66
N GLN A 21 -6.80 -5.16 -57.76
CA GLN A 21 -7.86 -4.60 -58.61
C GLN A 21 -8.75 -5.69 -59.22
N GLU A 22 -8.21 -6.86 -59.58
CA GLU A 22 -8.98 -7.93 -60.19
C GLU A 22 -9.92 -8.60 -59.18
N LYS A 23 -9.44 -8.78 -57.95
CA LYS A 23 -10.26 -9.32 -56.84
C LYS A 23 -11.38 -8.36 -56.44
N ILE A 24 -11.13 -7.06 -56.46
CA ILE A 24 -12.17 -6.07 -56.16
C ILE A 24 -13.25 -6.07 -57.25
N GLU A 25 -12.88 -6.09 -58.53
CA GLU A 25 -13.86 -6.11 -59.62
C GLU A 25 -14.65 -7.42 -59.67
N THR A 26 -14.02 -8.56 -59.36
CA THR A 26 -14.74 -9.85 -59.23
C THR A 26 -15.71 -9.84 -58.05
N ALA A 27 -15.35 -9.26 -56.91
CA ALA A 27 -16.26 -9.07 -55.77
C ALA A 27 -17.44 -8.16 -56.11
N ILE A 28 -17.20 -7.04 -56.82
CA ILE A 28 -18.25 -6.12 -57.31
C ILE A 28 -19.23 -6.87 -58.23
N LYS A 29 -18.72 -7.64 -59.21
CA LYS A 29 -19.58 -8.41 -60.13
C LYS A 29 -20.41 -9.47 -59.40
N LYS A 30 -19.82 -10.16 -58.42
CA LYS A 30 -20.51 -11.16 -57.60
C LYS A 30 -21.65 -10.55 -56.80
N LYS A 31 -21.40 -9.43 -56.10
CA LYS A 31 -22.42 -8.71 -55.31
C LYS A 31 -23.47 -8.05 -56.18
N GLN A 32 -23.10 -7.51 -57.34
CA GLN A 32 -24.05 -6.97 -58.31
C GLN A 32 -25.05 -8.04 -58.78
N ALA A 33 -24.58 -9.26 -59.05
CA ALA A 33 -25.45 -10.38 -59.43
C ALA A 33 -26.37 -10.81 -58.28
N GLU A 34 -25.87 -10.85 -57.05
CA GLU A 34 -26.65 -11.15 -55.84
C GLU A 34 -27.77 -10.12 -55.61
N TRP A 35 -27.44 -8.83 -55.64
CA TRP A 35 -28.41 -7.75 -55.48
C TRP A 35 -29.43 -7.71 -56.63
N SER A 36 -29.01 -8.03 -57.86
CA SER A 36 -29.93 -8.10 -59.01
C SER A 36 -31.00 -9.20 -58.84
N LYS A 37 -30.64 -10.34 -58.24
CA LYS A 37 -31.59 -11.41 -57.89
C LYS A 37 -32.54 -10.98 -56.78
N GLN A 38 -32.05 -10.23 -55.79
CA GLN A 38 -32.85 -9.75 -54.66
C GLN A 38 -33.69 -8.50 -54.99
N ARG A 39 -33.54 -7.92 -56.19
CA ARG A 39 -34.19 -6.65 -56.61
C ARG A 39 -35.71 -6.63 -56.45
N ASN A 40 -36.36 -7.78 -56.66
CA ASN A 40 -37.81 -7.95 -56.56
C ASN A 40 -38.24 -8.68 -55.28
N HIS A 41 -37.32 -8.93 -54.34
CA HIS A 41 -37.63 -9.62 -53.08
C HIS A 41 -38.52 -8.74 -52.18
N PRO A 42 -39.62 -9.26 -51.60
CA PRO A 42 -40.58 -8.47 -50.81
C PRO A 42 -39.93 -7.65 -49.69
N THR A 43 -38.96 -8.24 -48.97
CA THR A 43 -38.31 -7.61 -47.81
C THR A 43 -37.00 -6.90 -48.12
N HIS A 44 -36.27 -7.33 -49.16
CA HIS A 44 -34.89 -6.90 -49.44
C HIS A 44 -34.75 -6.10 -50.74
N GLY A 45 -35.81 -6.02 -51.56
CA GLY A 45 -35.77 -5.38 -52.88
C GLY A 45 -35.46 -3.89 -52.86
N ILE A 46 -35.86 -3.16 -51.82
CA ILE A 46 -35.53 -1.72 -51.68
C ILE A 46 -34.04 -1.53 -51.44
N GLN A 47 -33.43 -2.31 -50.54
CA GLN A 47 -31.99 -2.24 -50.25
C GLN A 47 -31.15 -2.69 -51.45
N ALA A 48 -31.57 -3.77 -52.12
CA ALA A 48 -30.89 -4.28 -53.31
C ALA A 48 -30.88 -3.26 -54.46
N LYS A 49 -31.99 -2.53 -54.69
CA LYS A 49 -32.05 -1.43 -55.67
C LYS A 49 -31.09 -0.29 -55.33
N GLN A 50 -30.96 0.05 -54.05
CA GLN A 50 -30.01 1.07 -53.58
C GLN A 50 -28.56 0.65 -53.80
N PHE A 51 -28.20 -0.58 -53.45
CA PHE A 51 -26.82 -1.08 -53.64
C PHE A 51 -26.43 -1.17 -55.11
N ILE A 52 -27.35 -1.56 -56.00
CA ILE A 52 -27.14 -1.51 -57.45
C ILE A 52 -26.87 -0.08 -57.92
N GLY A 53 -27.59 0.91 -57.37
CA GLY A 53 -27.38 2.33 -57.66
C GLY A 53 -26.00 2.85 -57.24
N PHE A 54 -25.38 2.26 -56.22
CA PHE A 54 -24.04 2.63 -55.76
C PHE A 54 -22.90 1.97 -56.56
N ILE A 55 -23.16 0.98 -57.43
CA ILE A 55 -22.12 0.28 -58.20
C ILE A 55 -21.16 1.23 -58.95
N PRO A 56 -21.64 2.30 -59.64
CA PRO A 56 -20.74 3.23 -60.33
C PRO A 56 -19.82 3.98 -59.37
N GLU A 57 -20.34 4.37 -58.20
CA GLU A 57 -19.59 5.07 -57.16
C GLU A 57 -18.59 4.15 -56.45
N ILE A 58 -18.99 2.89 -56.19
CA ILE A 58 -18.13 1.84 -55.65
C ILE A 58 -16.93 1.61 -56.59
N ARG A 59 -17.17 1.44 -57.89
CA ARG A 59 -16.09 1.28 -58.87
C ARG A 59 -15.15 2.48 -58.89
N ARG A 60 -15.69 3.70 -58.81
CA ARG A 60 -14.89 4.94 -58.79
C ARG A 60 -14.00 5.03 -57.56
N ILE A 61 -14.54 4.78 -56.37
CA ILE A 61 -13.78 4.88 -55.10
C ILE A 61 -12.78 3.73 -54.96
N MET A 62 -13.15 2.53 -55.39
CA MET A 62 -12.28 1.36 -55.28
C MET A 62 -11.21 1.29 -56.36
N ALA A 63 -11.32 2.03 -57.48
CA ALA A 63 -10.27 2.11 -58.51
C ALA A 63 -9.09 3.01 -58.11
N ASP A 64 -9.31 4.01 -57.25
CA ASP A 64 -8.26 4.92 -56.77
C ASP A 64 -7.61 4.37 -55.49
N PRO A 65 -6.29 4.11 -55.46
CA PRO A 65 -5.59 3.60 -54.28
C PRO A 65 -5.75 4.46 -53.02
N ASN A 66 -5.79 5.79 -53.17
CA ASN A 66 -5.89 6.71 -52.02
C ASN A 66 -7.30 6.71 -51.43
N LEU A 67 -8.33 6.79 -52.29
CA LEU A 67 -9.72 6.73 -51.84
C LEU A 67 -10.07 5.36 -51.27
N ARG A 68 -9.54 4.29 -51.86
CA ARG A 68 -9.65 2.92 -51.36
C ARG A 68 -9.06 2.79 -49.96
N LYS A 69 -7.86 3.32 -49.72
CA LYS A 69 -7.22 3.30 -48.39
C LYS A 69 -8.04 4.06 -47.35
N GLN A 70 -8.54 5.25 -47.68
CA GLN A 70 -9.42 6.02 -46.80
C GLN A 70 -10.72 5.26 -46.49
N GLU A 71 -11.28 4.56 -47.47
CA GLU A 71 -12.48 3.76 -47.29
C GLU A 71 -12.20 2.52 -46.43
N ALA A 72 -11.04 1.87 -46.58
CA ALA A 72 -10.59 0.78 -45.71
C ALA A 72 -10.36 1.25 -44.26
N GLU A 73 -9.79 2.45 -44.06
CA GLU A 73 -9.61 3.06 -42.73
C GLU A 73 -10.95 3.36 -42.07
N LYS A 74 -11.92 3.92 -42.81
CA LYS A 74 -13.30 4.12 -42.31
C LYS A 74 -13.99 2.79 -41.99
N ALA A 75 -13.78 1.76 -42.81
CA ALA A 75 -14.33 0.42 -42.57
C ALA A 75 -13.78 -0.16 -41.26
N ASN A 76 -12.46 -0.04 -41.07
CA ASN A 76 -11.77 -0.45 -39.85
C ASN A 76 -12.25 0.36 -38.65
N ALA A 77 -12.49 1.67 -38.78
CA ALA A 77 -13.07 2.49 -37.73
C ALA A 77 -14.47 2.01 -37.34
N ILE A 78 -15.36 1.76 -38.31
CA ILE A 78 -16.72 1.25 -38.09
C ILE A 78 -16.70 -0.14 -37.43
N LEU A 79 -15.82 -1.04 -37.88
CA LEU A 79 -15.66 -2.36 -37.24
C LEU A 79 -15.06 -2.23 -35.85
N SER A 80 -14.09 -1.35 -35.65
CA SER A 80 -13.48 -1.12 -34.34
C SER A 80 -14.48 -0.56 -33.33
N GLU A 81 -15.40 0.30 -33.76
CA GLU A 81 -16.46 0.86 -32.93
C GLU A 81 -17.50 -0.22 -32.57
N LYS A 82 -17.97 -1.00 -33.55
CA LYS A 82 -18.85 -2.16 -33.31
C LYS A 82 -18.20 -3.19 -32.39
N ASN A 83 -16.91 -3.43 -32.57
CA ASN A 83 -16.13 -4.35 -31.74
C ASN A 83 -15.88 -3.74 -30.35
N LYS A 84 -15.68 -2.42 -30.21
CA LYS A 84 -15.45 -1.77 -28.92
C LYS A 84 -16.59 -2.03 -27.95
N ASP A 85 -17.83 -1.94 -28.40
CA ASP A 85 -18.99 -2.24 -27.55
C ASP A 85 -19.03 -3.72 -27.16
N LYS A 86 -18.85 -4.63 -28.13
CA LYS A 86 -18.81 -6.09 -27.91
C LYS A 86 -17.68 -6.51 -26.95
N PHE A 87 -16.49 -5.94 -27.13
CA PHE A 87 -15.31 -6.24 -26.33
C PHE A 87 -15.23 -5.43 -25.05
N SER A 88 -16.04 -4.37 -24.85
CA SER A 88 -16.09 -3.64 -23.57
C SER A 88 -16.66 -4.52 -22.45
N ALA A 89 -17.71 -5.29 -22.74
CA ALA A 89 -18.27 -6.25 -21.79
C ALA A 89 -17.29 -7.41 -21.54
N ILE A 90 -16.59 -7.88 -22.58
CA ILE A 90 -15.53 -8.88 -22.46
C ILE A 90 -14.37 -8.35 -21.61
N ASP A 91 -13.94 -7.11 -21.80
CA ASP A 91 -12.88 -6.45 -21.04
C ASP A 91 -13.24 -6.36 -19.56
N ARG A 92 -14.48 -5.97 -19.25
CA ARG A 92 -15.01 -5.94 -17.88
C ARG A 92 -14.94 -7.31 -17.22
N HIS A 93 -15.44 -8.35 -17.89
CA HIS A 93 -15.42 -9.72 -17.35
C HIS A 93 -14.00 -10.29 -17.24
N LEU A 94 -13.13 -9.97 -18.20
CA LEU A 94 -11.73 -10.36 -18.17
C LEU A 94 -10.99 -9.70 -17.01
N SER A 95 -11.34 -8.46 -16.66
CA SER A 95 -10.75 -7.76 -15.50
C SER A 95 -11.04 -8.48 -14.18
N ILE A 96 -12.22 -9.10 -14.05
CA ILE A 96 -12.60 -9.92 -12.89
C ILE A 96 -11.71 -11.15 -12.82
N TYR A 97 -11.52 -11.89 -13.91
CA TYR A 97 -10.63 -13.05 -13.92
C TYR A 97 -9.15 -12.69 -13.72
N GLN A 98 -8.72 -11.53 -14.22
CA GLN A 98 -7.38 -11.01 -13.99
C GLN A 98 -7.14 -10.60 -12.53
N SER A 99 -8.16 -10.42 -11.69
CA SER A 99 -7.97 -10.05 -10.28
C SER A 99 -7.22 -11.13 -9.47
N LYS A 100 -7.29 -12.39 -9.92
CA LYS A 100 -6.54 -13.53 -9.38
C LYS A 100 -5.12 -13.66 -9.95
N GLY A 101 -4.80 -12.91 -11.01
CA GLY A 101 -3.47 -12.85 -11.64
C GLY A 101 -3.24 -13.82 -12.80
N ILE A 102 -3.95 -14.96 -12.88
CA ILE A 102 -3.85 -15.91 -14.00
C ILE A 102 -5.26 -16.26 -14.48
N VAL A 103 -5.51 -16.05 -15.78
CA VAL A 103 -6.75 -16.46 -16.46
C VAL A 103 -6.57 -17.90 -16.97
N THR A 104 -7.45 -18.78 -16.56
CA THR A 104 -7.45 -20.22 -16.87
C THR A 104 -8.25 -20.54 -18.14
N SER A 105 -7.97 -21.67 -18.78
CA SER A 105 -8.69 -22.08 -19.99
C SER A 105 -10.19 -22.29 -19.78
N GLN A 106 -10.61 -22.69 -18.56
CA GLN A 106 -12.03 -22.83 -18.21
C GLN A 106 -12.74 -21.47 -18.11
N GLU A 107 -12.05 -20.45 -17.60
CA GLU A 107 -12.54 -19.06 -17.55
C GLU A 107 -12.73 -18.50 -18.97
N ILE A 108 -11.80 -18.80 -19.88
CA ILE A 108 -11.91 -18.40 -21.30
C ILE A 108 -13.10 -19.11 -21.97
N GLN A 109 -13.29 -20.42 -21.75
CA GLN A 109 -14.45 -21.15 -22.28
C GLN A 109 -15.78 -20.60 -21.77
N LYS A 110 -15.83 -20.12 -20.52
CA LYS A 110 -17.03 -19.47 -19.96
C LYS A 110 -17.32 -18.12 -20.62
N LEU A 111 -16.28 -17.31 -20.91
CA LEU A 111 -16.43 -16.07 -21.69
C LEU A 111 -16.93 -16.32 -23.11
N VAL A 112 -16.39 -17.34 -23.79
CA VAL A 112 -16.83 -17.80 -25.12
C VAL A 112 -18.32 -18.12 -25.12
N LYS A 113 -18.78 -18.87 -24.12
CA LYS A 113 -20.18 -19.29 -24.00
C LYS A 113 -21.13 -18.10 -23.74
N ILE A 114 -20.73 -17.15 -22.90
CA ILE A 114 -21.59 -16.01 -22.52
C ILE A 114 -21.66 -14.97 -23.64
N HIS A 115 -20.52 -14.64 -24.25
CA HIS A 115 -20.46 -13.60 -25.28
C HIS A 115 -20.70 -14.12 -26.70
N SER A 116 -20.83 -15.44 -26.88
CA SER A 116 -20.97 -16.09 -28.19
C SER A 116 -19.83 -15.67 -29.15
N VAL A 117 -18.59 -15.78 -28.67
CA VAL A 117 -17.36 -15.36 -29.38
C VAL A 117 -16.39 -16.52 -29.45
N GLU A 118 -15.65 -16.68 -30.54
CA GLU A 118 -14.65 -17.75 -30.66
C GLU A 118 -13.45 -17.55 -29.73
N THR A 119 -12.86 -18.65 -29.26
CA THR A 119 -11.70 -18.63 -28.35
C THR A 119 -10.52 -17.86 -28.93
N ASP A 120 -10.27 -17.99 -30.23
CA ASP A 120 -9.16 -17.33 -30.93
C ASP A 120 -9.35 -15.80 -30.99
N GLU A 121 -10.59 -15.31 -31.12
CA GLU A 121 -10.87 -13.88 -31.10
C GLU A 121 -10.56 -13.24 -29.73
N ILE A 122 -10.91 -13.93 -28.63
CA ILE A 122 -10.61 -13.46 -27.27
C ILE A 122 -9.09 -13.46 -27.03
N LEU A 123 -8.38 -14.51 -27.44
CA LEU A 123 -6.92 -14.58 -27.31
C LEU A 123 -6.19 -13.51 -28.12
N LYS A 124 -6.60 -13.29 -29.38
CA LYS A 124 -6.09 -12.19 -30.22
C LYS A 124 -6.34 -10.83 -29.58
N TRP A 125 -7.51 -10.62 -28.99
CA TRP A 125 -7.84 -9.38 -28.28
C TRP A 125 -6.97 -9.17 -27.03
N MET A 126 -6.74 -10.21 -26.23
CA MET A 126 -5.84 -10.17 -25.06
C MET A 126 -4.41 -9.81 -25.46
N LEU A 127 -3.89 -10.45 -26.50
CA LEU A 127 -2.55 -10.17 -27.04
C LEU A 127 -2.41 -8.74 -27.58
N LYS A 128 -3.46 -8.23 -28.23
CA LYS A 128 -3.51 -6.83 -28.70
C LYS A 128 -3.43 -5.85 -27.53
N LYS A 129 -4.23 -6.05 -26.48
CA LYS A 129 -4.23 -5.24 -25.25
C LYS A 129 -2.89 -5.29 -24.51
N GLU A 130 -2.23 -6.44 -24.48
CA GLU A 130 -0.92 -6.58 -23.83
C GLU A 130 0.17 -5.81 -24.59
N LYS A 131 0.11 -5.79 -25.93
CA LYS A 131 0.99 -4.97 -26.79
C LYS A 131 0.73 -3.47 -26.62
N GLU A 132 -0.53 -3.06 -26.49
CA GLU A 132 -0.93 -1.67 -26.21
C GLU A 132 -0.49 -1.20 -24.80
N LYS A 133 -0.54 -2.09 -23.79
CA LYS A 133 -0.04 -1.81 -22.43
C LYS A 133 1.48 -1.68 -22.37
N LYS A 134 2.23 -2.48 -23.16
CA LYS A 134 3.71 -2.43 -23.23
C LYS A 134 4.26 -1.21 -23.99
N THR A 135 3.44 -0.54 -24.79
CA THR A 135 3.82 0.63 -25.60
C THR A 135 3.39 1.97 -24.99
N SER A 136 2.67 1.96 -23.86
CA SER A 136 2.30 3.18 -23.11
C SER A 136 3.29 3.42 -21.95
N PRO A 137 3.89 4.62 -21.81
CA PRO A 137 4.75 4.94 -20.68
C PRO A 137 3.96 4.93 -19.37
N ILE A 138 4.52 4.26 -18.38
CA ILE A 138 4.08 4.31 -16.98
C ILE A 138 4.21 5.77 -16.48
N SER A 139 3.10 6.46 -16.24
CA SER A 139 2.98 7.41 -15.13
C SER A 139 1.53 7.91 -14.98
N ALA A 140 0.98 7.72 -13.77
CA ALA A 140 0.11 8.65 -13.04
C ALA A 140 -0.73 7.86 -12.02
N ARG A 141 -0.09 7.38 -10.95
CA ARG A 141 -0.78 7.36 -9.65
C ARG A 141 -0.93 8.83 -9.25
N LYS A 142 -2.11 9.40 -9.49
CA LYS A 142 -2.50 10.64 -8.82
C LYS A 142 -2.94 10.25 -7.42
N ASP A 143 -2.11 10.61 -6.44
CA ASP A 143 -2.57 10.82 -5.08
C ASP A 143 -3.55 12.00 -5.11
N GLU A 144 -4.84 11.69 -5.23
CA GLU A 144 -5.89 12.66 -5.00
C GLU A 144 -5.91 12.99 -3.51
N LYS A 145 -5.38 14.17 -3.17
CA LYS A 145 -5.77 14.89 -1.96
C LYS A 145 -7.30 14.98 -1.97
N LYS A 146 -7.94 14.31 -1.01
CA LYS A 146 -9.37 14.48 -0.67
C LYS A 146 -9.64 15.97 -0.48
N THR A 147 -10.12 16.59 -1.54
CA THR A 147 -10.65 17.95 -1.53
C THR A 147 -12.15 17.76 -1.37
N GLU A 148 -12.78 18.44 -0.42
CA GLU A 148 -14.21 18.31 -0.17
C GLU A 148 -14.99 18.61 -1.46
N LEU A 149 -15.78 17.64 -1.93
CA LEU A 149 -16.60 17.82 -3.14
C LEU A 149 -17.64 18.95 -2.91
N PRO A 150 -17.88 19.81 -3.92
CA PRO A 150 -19.00 20.76 -3.91
C PRO A 150 -20.36 20.06 -3.66
N VAL A 151 -21.28 20.75 -2.99
CA VAL A 151 -22.60 20.21 -2.60
C VAL A 151 -23.36 19.62 -3.80
N GLU A 152 -23.31 20.27 -4.96
CA GLU A 152 -23.95 19.81 -6.19
C GLU A 152 -23.41 18.45 -6.69
N LYS A 153 -22.09 18.23 -6.58
CA LYS A 153 -21.47 16.96 -6.97
C LYS A 153 -21.78 15.85 -5.96
N LYS A 154 -21.83 16.17 -4.67
CA LYS A 154 -22.25 15.22 -3.63
C LYS A 154 -23.71 14.80 -3.82
N LEU A 155 -24.58 15.72 -4.24
CA LEU A 155 -25.98 15.40 -4.52
C LEU A 155 -26.11 14.47 -5.73
N ASP A 156 -25.30 14.67 -6.79
CA ASP A 156 -25.27 13.75 -7.95
C ASP A 156 -24.79 12.34 -7.56
N GLU A 157 -23.78 12.21 -6.69
CA GLU A 157 -23.34 10.92 -6.15
C GLU A 157 -24.42 10.23 -5.30
N ILE A 158 -25.12 11.00 -4.45
CA ILE A 158 -26.26 10.49 -3.68
C ILE A 158 -27.36 10.00 -4.63
N LEU A 159 -27.72 10.79 -5.65
CA LEU A 159 -28.75 10.41 -6.62
C LEU A 159 -28.35 9.17 -7.44
N LYS A 160 -27.07 8.98 -7.75
CA LYS A 160 -26.55 7.74 -8.36
C LYS A 160 -26.69 6.53 -7.42
N SER A 161 -26.33 6.68 -6.14
CA SER A 161 -26.49 5.59 -5.18
C SER A 161 -27.96 5.22 -4.96
N LEU A 162 -28.84 6.21 -4.90
CA LEU A 162 -30.28 6.02 -4.78
C LEU A 162 -30.88 5.41 -6.05
N ALA A 163 -30.35 5.75 -7.23
CA ALA A 163 -30.78 5.21 -8.53
C ALA A 163 -30.83 3.67 -8.54
N ILE A 164 -29.92 3.01 -7.82
CA ILE A 164 -29.84 1.55 -7.75
C ILE A 164 -30.78 0.97 -6.69
N ARG A 165 -30.99 1.70 -5.58
CA ARG A 165 -31.84 1.27 -4.46
C ARG A 165 -33.32 1.25 -4.82
N ILE A 166 -33.74 2.04 -5.81
CA ILE A 166 -35.11 2.11 -6.34
C ILE A 166 -35.57 0.79 -6.97
N ARG A 167 -34.72 -0.23 -7.17
CA ARG A 167 -35.17 -1.57 -7.58
C ARG A 167 -36.35 -2.09 -6.75
N LYS A 168 -36.42 -1.66 -5.47
CA LYS A 168 -37.46 -2.01 -4.49
C LYS A 168 -38.77 -1.22 -4.67
N GLY A 169 -38.77 -0.14 -5.46
CA GLY A 169 -39.90 0.75 -5.74
C GLY A 169 -40.07 1.92 -4.75
N PHE A 170 -39.27 1.97 -3.68
CA PHE A 170 -39.32 3.01 -2.65
C PHE A 170 -37.93 3.18 -2.00
N ILE A 171 -37.75 4.29 -1.28
CA ILE A 171 -36.56 4.56 -0.45
C ILE A 171 -36.99 4.63 1.02
N LEU A 172 -36.23 4.03 1.92
CA LEU A 172 -36.51 4.09 3.36
C LEU A 172 -35.96 5.38 3.99
N GLU A 173 -36.64 5.92 5.00
CA GLU A 173 -36.15 7.10 5.74
C GLU A 173 -34.80 6.86 6.43
N GLU A 174 -34.54 5.62 6.86
CA GLU A 174 -33.25 5.18 7.40
C GLU A 174 -32.13 5.30 6.36
N GLU A 175 -32.42 5.00 5.09
CA GLU A 175 -31.47 5.08 3.98
C GLU A 175 -31.11 6.54 3.67
N ILE A 176 -32.08 7.46 3.73
CA ILE A 176 -31.86 8.90 3.58
C ILE A 176 -31.02 9.45 4.74
N THR A 177 -31.32 9.00 5.96
CA THR A 177 -30.56 9.39 7.17
C THR A 177 -29.11 8.92 7.09
N TYR A 178 -28.88 7.71 6.58
CA TYR A 178 -27.54 7.17 6.37
C TYR A 178 -26.75 7.98 5.33
N LEU A 179 -27.37 8.32 4.20
CA LEU A 179 -26.74 9.10 3.13
C LEU A 179 -26.47 10.55 3.56
N SER A 180 -27.40 11.17 4.30
CA SER A 180 -27.23 12.49 4.92
C SER A 180 -25.98 12.53 5.81
N LYS A 181 -25.81 11.53 6.69
CA LYS A 181 -24.63 11.44 7.57
C LYS A 181 -23.33 11.16 6.79
N THR A 182 -23.40 10.32 5.76
CA THR A 182 -22.23 9.93 4.97
C THR A 182 -21.68 11.09 4.14
N TYR A 183 -22.56 11.88 3.53
CA TYR A 183 -22.17 12.98 2.64
C TYR A 183 -22.20 14.38 3.30
N ASN A 184 -22.64 14.45 4.56
CA ASN A 184 -22.82 15.68 5.34
C ASN A 184 -23.75 16.69 4.64
N ILE A 185 -24.93 16.22 4.23
CA ILE A 185 -25.99 17.03 3.58
C ILE A 185 -27.27 16.93 4.41
N ASP A 186 -28.04 18.01 4.48
CA ASP A 186 -29.31 18.02 5.18
C ASP A 186 -30.30 16.98 4.59
N PRO A 187 -30.98 16.16 5.43
CA PRO A 187 -31.97 15.20 4.96
C PRO A 187 -33.11 15.83 4.16
N GLY A 188 -33.48 17.08 4.43
CA GLY A 188 -34.50 17.83 3.71
C GLY A 188 -34.08 18.18 2.28
N ASP A 189 -32.82 18.56 2.08
CA ASP A 189 -32.26 18.81 0.75
C ASP A 189 -32.22 17.53 -0.10
N ILE A 190 -31.94 16.39 0.53
CA ILE A 190 -32.00 15.08 -0.12
C ILE A 190 -33.45 14.74 -0.49
N LYS A 191 -34.40 14.89 0.44
CA LYS A 191 -35.83 14.62 0.21
C LYS A 191 -36.44 15.49 -0.90
N LYS A 192 -36.03 16.76 -1.02
CA LYS A 192 -36.55 17.70 -2.02
C LYS A 192 -36.10 17.37 -3.46
N ASN A 193 -34.93 16.75 -3.61
CA ASN A 193 -34.34 16.42 -4.91
C ASN A 193 -34.51 14.93 -5.28
N ILE A 194 -35.12 14.14 -4.40
CA ILE A 194 -35.47 12.75 -4.64
C ILE A 194 -36.82 12.69 -5.37
N PRO A 195 -36.89 12.14 -6.58
CA PRO A 195 -38.15 11.96 -7.29
C PRO A 195 -38.92 10.70 -6.86
N PHE A 196 -38.55 10.08 -5.75
CA PHE A 196 -38.98 8.74 -5.34
C PHE A 196 -39.83 8.79 -4.07
N PRO A 197 -40.79 7.86 -3.90
CA PRO A 197 -41.57 7.77 -2.69
C PRO A 197 -40.70 7.31 -1.51
N VAL A 198 -40.82 8.02 -0.38
CA VAL A 198 -40.07 7.76 0.85
C VAL A 198 -40.98 7.07 1.88
N GLN A 199 -40.55 5.94 2.44
CA GLN A 199 -41.31 5.17 3.43
C GLN A 199 -40.61 5.14 4.79
N ALA A 200 -41.37 5.31 5.87
CA ALA A 200 -40.86 5.34 7.24
C ALA A 200 -40.53 3.95 7.80
N LYS A 201 -41.17 2.88 7.32
CA LYS A 201 -40.95 1.48 7.75
C LYS A 201 -41.16 0.50 6.59
N LYS A 202 -40.56 -0.69 6.71
CA LYS A 202 -40.77 -1.84 5.83
C LYS A 202 -42.14 -2.49 6.10
N ASP A 203 -43.23 -1.78 5.81
CA ASP A 203 -44.59 -2.31 5.98
C ASP A 203 -44.96 -3.19 4.77
N PRO A 204 -45.23 -4.49 4.94
CA PRO A 204 -45.56 -5.38 3.82
C PRO A 204 -46.95 -5.13 3.21
N SER A 205 -47.79 -4.27 3.80
CA SER A 205 -49.23 -4.29 3.52
C SER A 205 -49.80 -3.15 2.65
N VAL A 206 -49.06 -2.07 2.30
CA VAL A 206 -49.70 -0.94 1.57
C VAL A 206 -48.80 -0.20 0.55
N ALA A 207 -48.03 -0.90 -0.29
CA ALA A 207 -47.51 -0.23 -1.50
C ALA A 207 -47.50 -1.19 -2.68
N GLU A 208 -48.42 -0.99 -3.63
CA GLU A 208 -48.25 -1.55 -4.97
C GLU A 208 -46.90 -1.05 -5.50
N VAL A 209 -45.90 -1.93 -5.53
CA VAL A 209 -44.60 -1.64 -6.15
C VAL A 209 -44.87 -1.31 -7.61
N PRO A 210 -44.57 -0.08 -8.08
CA PRO A 210 -44.81 0.27 -9.48
C PRO A 210 -44.08 -0.73 -10.37
N GLN A 211 -44.80 -1.34 -11.30
CA GLN A 211 -44.19 -2.31 -12.21
C GLN A 211 -43.17 -1.61 -13.10
N PRO A 212 -42.06 -2.28 -13.48
CA PRO A 212 -41.14 -1.74 -14.48
C PRO A 212 -41.89 -1.44 -15.77
N LEU A 213 -41.35 -0.53 -16.58
CA LEU A 213 -41.81 -0.38 -17.96
C LEU A 213 -41.72 -1.69 -18.72
N ASP A 214 -42.63 -1.86 -19.68
CA ASP A 214 -42.60 -2.95 -20.65
C ASP A 214 -41.20 -3.06 -21.30
N GLN A 215 -40.68 -4.29 -21.36
CA GLN A 215 -39.32 -4.57 -21.80
C GLN A 215 -39.07 -4.10 -23.24
N THR A 216 -40.09 -4.17 -24.11
CA THR A 216 -39.99 -3.73 -25.50
C THR A 216 -39.86 -2.22 -25.59
N ILE A 217 -40.67 -1.50 -24.79
CA ILE A 217 -40.62 -0.04 -24.71
C ILE A 217 -39.27 0.42 -24.15
N PHE A 218 -38.82 -0.19 -23.06
CA PHE A 218 -37.54 0.16 -22.44
C PHE A 218 -36.34 -0.14 -23.35
N LYS A 219 -36.35 -1.26 -24.05
CA LYS A 219 -35.34 -1.60 -25.07
C LYS A 219 -35.32 -0.57 -26.20
N THR A 220 -36.49 -0.20 -26.72
CA THR A 220 -36.63 0.82 -27.77
C THR A 220 -36.05 2.17 -27.33
N ILE A 221 -36.27 2.55 -26.06
CA ILE A 221 -35.70 3.77 -25.49
C ILE A 221 -34.17 3.68 -25.44
N ASN A 222 -33.61 2.59 -24.91
CA ASN A 222 -32.15 2.41 -24.83
C ASN A 222 -31.48 2.37 -26.20
N ASP A 223 -32.08 1.70 -27.18
CA ASP A 223 -31.53 1.63 -28.53
C ASP A 223 -31.52 3.02 -29.20
N ASN A 224 -32.58 3.81 -29.01
CA ASN A 224 -32.61 5.19 -29.51
C ASN A 224 -31.65 6.12 -28.74
N LEU A 225 -31.48 5.95 -27.43
CA LEU A 225 -30.51 6.70 -26.62
C LEU A 225 -29.07 6.47 -27.10
N LYS A 226 -28.72 5.22 -27.46
CA LYS A 226 -27.42 4.89 -28.07
C LYS A 226 -27.21 5.62 -29.40
N ILE A 227 -28.23 5.71 -30.25
CA ILE A 227 -28.14 6.43 -31.53
C ILE A 227 -27.88 7.93 -31.32
N VAL A 228 -28.46 8.52 -30.27
CA VAL A 228 -28.30 9.94 -29.93
C VAL A 228 -27.05 10.20 -29.05
N GLY A 229 -26.39 9.14 -28.55
CA GLY A 229 -25.19 9.26 -27.73
C GLY A 229 -25.47 9.74 -26.29
N LYS A 230 -26.61 9.36 -25.72
CA LYS A 230 -27.03 9.74 -24.35
C LYS A 230 -27.22 8.49 -23.50
N ASN A 231 -27.00 8.56 -22.18
CA ASN A 231 -27.09 7.39 -21.30
C ASN A 231 -28.49 7.17 -20.71
N ASN A 232 -29.33 8.20 -20.65
CA ASN A 232 -30.68 8.13 -20.08
C ASN A 232 -31.56 9.30 -20.56
N LEU A 233 -32.87 9.23 -20.28
CA LEU A 233 -33.83 10.26 -20.70
C LEU A 233 -33.58 11.62 -20.04
N TYR A 234 -33.04 11.68 -18.81
CA TYR A 234 -32.73 12.94 -18.14
C TYR A 234 -31.57 13.67 -18.84
N GLU A 235 -30.52 12.92 -19.23
CA GLU A 235 -29.39 13.44 -20.00
C GLU A 235 -29.79 13.87 -21.41
N PHE A 236 -30.75 13.17 -22.03
CA PHE A 236 -31.34 13.58 -23.30
C PHE A 236 -32.10 14.92 -23.19
N LEU A 237 -32.78 15.15 -22.06
CA LEU A 237 -33.44 16.43 -21.77
C LEU A 237 -32.50 17.51 -21.26
N GLU A 238 -31.24 17.16 -20.94
CA GLU A 238 -30.24 18.01 -20.30
C GLU A 238 -30.69 18.53 -18.93
N LEU A 239 -31.39 17.69 -18.18
CA LEU A 239 -31.95 18.02 -16.87
C LEU A 239 -31.45 17.04 -15.81
N PRO A 240 -31.25 17.48 -14.55
CA PRO A 240 -30.94 16.59 -13.44
C PRO A 240 -32.04 15.56 -13.17
N ILE A 241 -31.65 14.40 -12.63
CA ILE A 241 -32.58 13.31 -12.26
C ILE A 241 -33.62 13.77 -11.23
N GLY A 242 -33.29 14.74 -10.37
CA GLY A 242 -34.19 15.32 -9.37
C GLY A 242 -35.15 16.40 -9.89
N SER A 243 -35.14 16.71 -11.19
CA SER A 243 -35.99 17.77 -11.75
C SER A 243 -37.48 17.49 -11.54
N ASP A 244 -38.26 18.55 -11.36
CA ASP A 244 -39.70 18.45 -11.23
C ASP A 244 -40.37 17.98 -12.54
N LEU A 245 -41.56 17.37 -12.42
CA LEU A 245 -42.28 16.81 -13.57
C LEU A 245 -42.70 17.88 -14.59
N GLU A 246 -42.98 19.10 -14.13
CA GLU A 246 -43.45 20.18 -15.00
C GLU A 246 -42.32 20.67 -15.93
N THR A 247 -41.13 20.85 -15.36
CA THR A 247 -39.88 21.20 -16.05
C THR A 247 -39.50 20.11 -17.05
N LEU A 248 -39.58 18.83 -16.66
CA LEU A 248 -39.31 17.69 -17.56
C LEU A 248 -40.29 17.67 -18.74
N LYS A 249 -41.59 17.85 -18.49
CA LYS A 249 -42.63 17.89 -19.54
C LYS A 249 -42.44 19.07 -20.49
N LYS A 250 -42.16 20.26 -19.96
CA LYS A 250 -41.93 21.47 -20.75
C LYS A 250 -40.70 21.33 -21.64
N ARG A 251 -39.61 20.79 -21.12
CA ARG A 251 -38.38 20.53 -21.89
C ARG A 251 -38.59 19.47 -22.96
N ALA A 252 -39.28 18.37 -22.65
CA ALA A 252 -39.61 17.33 -23.62
C ALA A 252 -40.48 17.88 -24.78
N ALA A 253 -41.48 18.72 -24.47
CA ALA A 253 -42.32 19.36 -25.48
C ALA A 253 -41.52 20.33 -26.37
N LYS A 254 -40.61 21.11 -25.77
CA LYS A 254 -39.72 22.03 -26.50
C LYS A 254 -38.80 21.28 -27.46
N ILE A 255 -38.13 20.22 -26.99
CA ILE A 255 -37.25 19.38 -27.83
C ILE A 255 -38.04 18.74 -28.97
N GLN A 256 -39.25 18.25 -28.70
CA GLN A 256 -40.10 17.69 -29.75
C GLN A 256 -40.43 18.74 -30.83
N GLN A 257 -40.78 19.97 -30.45
CA GLN A 257 -41.07 21.06 -31.38
C GLN A 257 -39.84 21.44 -32.21
N GLU A 258 -38.66 21.52 -31.58
CA GLU A 258 -37.38 21.77 -32.26
C GLU A 258 -37.08 20.70 -33.31
N LEU A 259 -37.31 19.42 -32.98
CA LEU A 259 -37.06 18.30 -33.88
C LEU A 259 -38.08 18.21 -35.03
N LEU A 260 -39.33 18.64 -34.82
CA LEU A 260 -40.36 18.71 -35.88
C LEU A 260 -40.08 19.81 -36.92
N GLY A 261 -39.35 20.87 -36.55
CA GLY A 261 -39.01 21.98 -37.44
C GLY A 261 -37.88 21.69 -38.45
N VAL A 262 -37.18 20.55 -38.33
CA VAL A 262 -36.02 20.22 -39.15
C VAL A 262 -36.42 19.31 -40.32
N SER A 263 -36.24 19.79 -41.56
CA SER A 263 -36.66 19.08 -42.78
C SER A 263 -35.83 17.82 -43.12
N LYS A 264 -34.63 17.63 -42.55
CA LYS A 264 -33.76 16.47 -42.82
C LYS A 264 -33.97 15.39 -41.76
N LYS A 265 -34.58 14.28 -42.16
CA LYS A 265 -34.79 13.10 -41.30
C LYS A 265 -33.60 12.15 -41.39
N ASP A 266 -32.57 12.40 -40.60
CA ASP A 266 -31.51 11.40 -40.37
C ASP A 266 -31.89 10.45 -39.21
N ALA A 267 -31.04 9.44 -38.96
CA ALA A 267 -31.28 8.42 -37.95
C ALA A 267 -31.32 9.02 -36.52
N ALA A 268 -30.50 10.04 -36.25
CA ALA A 268 -30.44 10.70 -34.95
C ALA A 268 -31.68 11.55 -34.70
N MET A 269 -32.18 12.28 -35.70
CA MET A 269 -33.41 13.06 -35.64
C MET A 269 -34.65 12.17 -35.46
N THR A 270 -34.66 11.01 -36.13
CA THR A 270 -35.74 10.02 -35.97
C THR A 270 -35.71 9.41 -34.57
N ALA A 271 -34.54 9.00 -34.08
CA ALA A 271 -34.38 8.49 -32.72
C ALA A 271 -34.74 9.55 -31.67
N GLY A 272 -34.29 10.79 -31.85
CA GLY A 272 -34.60 11.92 -30.98
C GLY A 272 -36.09 12.24 -30.94
N SER A 273 -36.79 12.18 -32.08
CA SER A 273 -38.24 12.42 -32.14
C SER A 273 -39.02 11.34 -31.39
N THR A 274 -38.60 10.07 -31.54
CA THR A 274 -39.16 8.93 -30.81
C THR A 274 -38.89 9.07 -29.30
N LEU A 275 -37.68 9.45 -28.90
CA LEU A 275 -37.32 9.69 -27.50
C LEU A 275 -38.14 10.83 -26.88
N ALA A 276 -38.31 11.95 -27.59
CA ALA A 276 -39.13 13.07 -27.13
C ALA A 276 -40.60 12.65 -26.93
N GLY A 277 -41.12 11.78 -27.81
CA GLY A 277 -42.42 11.12 -27.63
C GLY A 277 -42.48 10.26 -26.37
N HIS A 278 -41.48 9.41 -26.15
CA HIS A 278 -41.39 8.59 -24.94
C HIS A 278 -41.25 9.44 -23.66
N CYS A 279 -40.47 10.52 -23.68
CA CYS A 279 -40.35 11.45 -22.55
C CYS A 279 -41.70 12.05 -22.15
N ARG A 280 -42.55 12.41 -23.12
CA ARG A 280 -43.90 12.94 -22.83
C ARG A 280 -44.81 11.91 -22.18
N THR A 281 -44.70 10.65 -22.57
CA THR A 281 -45.49 9.57 -21.99
C THR A 281 -44.96 9.18 -20.61
N ILE A 282 -43.65 9.02 -20.46
CA ILE A 282 -42.98 8.59 -19.21
C ILE A 282 -43.07 9.65 -18.13
N PHE A 283 -42.84 10.92 -18.45
CA PHE A 283 -42.93 12.02 -17.48
C PHE A 283 -44.34 12.61 -17.39
N LYS A 284 -45.37 11.91 -17.89
CA LYS A 284 -46.76 12.35 -17.78
C LYS A 284 -47.25 12.30 -16.34
N LEU A 285 -46.94 11.22 -15.63
CA LEU A 285 -47.38 10.89 -14.29
C LEU A 285 -46.17 10.49 -13.41
N PRO A 286 -46.23 10.71 -12.09
CA PRO A 286 -45.17 10.28 -11.19
C PRO A 286 -44.96 8.76 -11.22
N GLU A 287 -46.03 7.97 -11.37
CA GLU A 287 -45.96 6.50 -11.42
C GLU A 287 -45.16 6.02 -12.64
N THR A 288 -45.40 6.62 -13.82
CA THR A 288 -44.70 6.23 -15.06
C THR A 288 -43.23 6.66 -15.07
N ARG A 289 -42.89 7.73 -14.35
CA ARG A 289 -41.49 8.11 -14.08
C ARG A 289 -40.81 7.06 -13.21
N ILE A 290 -41.46 6.65 -12.12
CA ILE A 290 -40.92 5.62 -11.22
C ILE A 290 -40.74 4.29 -11.97
N SER A 291 -41.70 3.88 -12.80
CA SER A 291 -41.57 2.69 -13.66
C SER A 291 -40.34 2.75 -14.58
N TYR A 292 -40.03 3.91 -15.16
CA TYR A 292 -38.82 4.10 -15.97
C TYR A 292 -37.55 3.98 -15.12
N ASP A 293 -37.52 4.64 -13.96
CA ASP A 293 -36.38 4.63 -13.06
C ASP A 293 -36.10 3.22 -12.50
N ILE A 294 -37.15 2.44 -12.20
CA ILE A 294 -37.04 1.01 -11.83
C ILE A 294 -36.44 0.19 -12.97
N SER A 295 -36.95 0.34 -14.21
CA SER A 295 -36.40 -0.39 -15.36
C SER A 295 -34.93 -0.03 -15.61
N ARG A 296 -34.57 1.24 -15.42
CA ARG A 296 -33.17 1.70 -15.49
C ARG A 296 -32.31 1.06 -14.40
N ALA A 297 -32.78 1.06 -13.15
CA ALA A 297 -32.07 0.43 -12.03
C ALA A 297 -31.82 -1.06 -12.29
N ARG A 298 -32.83 -1.79 -12.78
CA ARG A 298 -32.72 -3.21 -13.14
C ARG A 298 -31.69 -3.42 -14.25
N SER A 299 -31.72 -2.62 -15.31
CA SER A 299 -30.74 -2.73 -16.40
C SER A 299 -29.30 -2.44 -15.97
N ILE A 300 -29.10 -1.54 -15.00
CA ILE A 300 -27.77 -1.31 -14.41
C ILE A 300 -27.33 -2.52 -13.58
N LEU A 301 -28.26 -3.10 -12.82
CA LEU A 301 -28.01 -4.28 -12.00
C LEU A 301 -27.78 -5.55 -12.82
N GLU A 302 -28.41 -5.69 -13.99
CA GLU A 302 -28.13 -6.79 -14.93
C GLU A 302 -26.65 -6.86 -15.33
N LEU A 303 -25.95 -5.71 -15.41
CA LEU A 303 -24.50 -5.69 -15.63
C LEU A 303 -23.74 -6.31 -14.45
N LEU A 304 -24.21 -6.06 -13.22
CA LEU A 304 -23.62 -6.64 -12.02
C LEU A 304 -23.97 -8.12 -11.88
N ASP A 305 -25.18 -8.52 -12.25
CA ASP A 305 -25.61 -9.92 -12.29
C ASP A 305 -24.72 -10.71 -13.26
N SER A 306 -24.41 -10.13 -14.42
CA SER A 306 -23.50 -10.75 -15.39
C SER A 306 -22.08 -10.89 -14.83
N ASP A 307 -21.58 -9.89 -14.08
CA ASP A 307 -20.28 -9.98 -13.40
C ASP A 307 -20.27 -11.11 -12.35
N ILE A 308 -21.34 -11.25 -11.57
CA ILE A 308 -21.50 -12.29 -10.53
C ILE A 308 -21.58 -13.69 -11.17
N ASP A 309 -22.38 -13.84 -12.23
CA ASP A 309 -22.55 -15.09 -12.97
C ASP A 309 -21.20 -15.59 -13.52
N ILE A 310 -20.32 -14.68 -13.92
CA ILE A 310 -19.00 -15.00 -14.48
C ILE A 310 -18.00 -15.39 -13.41
N ALA A 311 -18.00 -14.68 -12.29
CA ALA A 311 -17.13 -14.95 -11.16
C ALA A 311 -17.41 -16.30 -10.47
N GLN A 312 -18.61 -16.84 -10.61
CA GLN A 312 -18.97 -18.13 -10.06
C GLN A 312 -18.19 -19.28 -10.72
N PHE A 313 -17.68 -20.21 -9.92
CA PHE A 313 -17.16 -21.51 -10.36
C PHE A 313 -17.71 -22.59 -9.42
N ASP A 314 -18.39 -23.60 -9.98
CA ASP A 314 -19.02 -24.70 -9.23
C ASP A 314 -19.91 -24.23 -8.07
N GLY A 315 -20.64 -23.15 -8.29
CA GLY A 315 -21.53 -22.55 -7.28
C GLY A 315 -20.78 -21.82 -6.16
N VAL A 316 -19.50 -21.51 -6.33
CA VAL A 316 -18.68 -20.79 -5.35
C VAL A 316 -18.03 -19.57 -5.98
N ILE A 317 -18.13 -18.42 -5.31
CA ILE A 317 -17.41 -17.20 -5.66
C ILE A 317 -16.21 -17.03 -4.73
N ARG A 318 -15.03 -16.87 -5.31
CA ARG A 318 -13.77 -16.63 -4.58
C ARG A 318 -13.69 -15.17 -4.12
N SER A 319 -13.02 -14.93 -2.99
CA SER A 319 -12.86 -13.59 -2.40
C SER A 319 -12.28 -12.56 -3.37
N GLU A 320 -11.33 -12.96 -4.21
CA GLU A 320 -10.63 -12.11 -5.17
C GLU A 320 -11.56 -11.63 -6.28
N TYR A 321 -12.56 -12.44 -6.64
CA TYR A 321 -13.60 -12.04 -7.57
C TYR A 321 -14.66 -11.19 -6.87
N THR A 322 -15.00 -11.51 -5.62
CA THR A 322 -15.91 -10.67 -4.81
C THR A 322 -15.38 -9.24 -4.69
N ASP A 323 -14.10 -9.05 -4.39
CA ASP A 323 -13.48 -7.72 -4.29
C ASP A 323 -13.52 -6.97 -5.63
N ALA A 324 -13.30 -7.66 -6.75
CA ALA A 324 -13.39 -7.09 -8.09
C ALA A 324 -14.83 -6.67 -8.45
N ILE A 325 -15.82 -7.51 -8.13
CA ILE A 325 -17.25 -7.20 -8.34
C ILE A 325 -17.66 -6.01 -7.47
N ILE A 326 -17.22 -5.94 -6.20
CA ILE A 326 -17.51 -4.81 -5.32
C ILE A 326 -16.90 -3.52 -5.88
N LYS A 327 -15.70 -3.58 -6.46
CA LYS A 327 -15.10 -2.42 -7.13
C LYS A 327 -15.94 -1.96 -8.33
N ASN A 328 -16.39 -2.89 -9.17
CA ASN A 328 -17.29 -2.56 -10.29
C ASN A 328 -18.62 -1.98 -9.80
N ALA A 329 -19.18 -2.52 -8.70
CA ALA A 329 -20.40 -2.01 -8.08
C ALA A 329 -20.22 -0.60 -7.50
N ALA A 330 -19.03 -0.28 -6.98
CA ALA A 330 -18.69 1.06 -6.53
C ALA A 330 -18.64 2.07 -7.67
N GLU A 331 -18.16 1.69 -8.86
CA GLU A 331 -18.22 2.53 -10.07
C GLU A 331 -19.66 2.81 -10.51
N LEU A 332 -20.60 1.93 -10.19
CA LEU A 332 -22.04 2.13 -10.41
C LEU A 332 -22.70 3.02 -9.33
N GLY A 333 -22.00 3.31 -8.23
CA GLY A 333 -22.48 4.15 -7.13
C GLY A 333 -22.97 3.38 -5.89
N MET A 334 -22.66 2.08 -5.76
CA MET A 334 -22.97 1.31 -4.55
C MET A 334 -21.87 1.48 -3.48
N SER A 335 -22.26 1.50 -2.20
CA SER A 335 -21.29 1.35 -1.11
C SER A 335 -20.77 -0.09 -1.03
N TYR A 336 -19.66 -0.29 -0.32
CA TYR A 336 -19.09 -1.62 -0.09
C TYR A 336 -20.12 -2.58 0.55
N GLU A 337 -20.84 -2.11 1.58
CA GLU A 337 -21.82 -2.93 2.29
C GLU A 337 -23.01 -3.29 1.40
N GLU A 338 -23.49 -2.33 0.60
CA GLU A 338 -24.59 -2.56 -0.34
C GLU A 338 -24.23 -3.51 -1.46
N ALA A 339 -23.02 -3.36 -2.01
CA ALA A 339 -22.53 -4.27 -3.04
C ALA A 339 -22.41 -5.70 -2.50
N TYR A 340 -21.90 -5.86 -1.27
CA TYR A 340 -21.79 -7.16 -0.64
C TYR A 340 -23.16 -7.79 -0.35
N ASP A 341 -24.09 -7.02 0.25
CA ASP A 341 -25.44 -7.49 0.56
C ASP A 341 -26.18 -7.89 -0.73
N TYR A 342 -25.99 -7.15 -1.84
CA TYR A 342 -26.54 -7.50 -3.15
C TYR A 342 -25.96 -8.80 -3.72
N ILE A 343 -24.63 -8.96 -3.69
CA ILE A 343 -23.96 -10.18 -4.15
C ILE A 343 -24.41 -11.39 -3.33
N GLU A 344 -24.55 -11.25 -2.01
CA GLU A 344 -25.02 -12.31 -1.12
C GLU A 344 -26.49 -12.67 -1.37
N GLU A 345 -27.37 -11.67 -1.56
CA GLU A 345 -28.77 -11.88 -1.94
C GLU A 345 -28.89 -12.64 -3.27
N TYR A 346 -28.16 -12.19 -4.31
CA TYR A 346 -28.17 -12.82 -5.63
C TYR A 346 -27.61 -14.25 -5.58
N CYS A 347 -26.50 -14.48 -4.88
CA CYS A 347 -25.93 -15.82 -4.70
C CYS A 347 -26.88 -16.74 -3.94
N THR A 348 -27.58 -16.24 -2.93
CA THR A 348 -28.55 -17.02 -2.14
C THR A 348 -29.72 -17.48 -3.01
N GLN A 349 -30.26 -16.61 -3.87
CA GLN A 349 -31.32 -16.96 -4.82
C GLN A 349 -30.87 -18.04 -5.83
N LYS A 350 -29.58 -18.05 -6.20
CA LYS A 350 -28.99 -19.03 -7.12
C LYS A 350 -28.38 -20.25 -6.44
N ASN A 351 -28.50 -20.37 -5.11
CA ASN A 351 -27.87 -21.42 -4.28
C ASN A 351 -26.33 -21.48 -4.38
N TRP A 352 -25.67 -20.33 -4.51
CA TRP A 352 -24.21 -20.19 -4.57
C TRP A 352 -23.62 -19.73 -3.24
N LYS A 353 -22.35 -20.09 -2.97
CA LYS A 353 -21.61 -19.75 -1.75
C LYS A 353 -20.54 -18.71 -2.02
N VAL A 354 -20.50 -17.65 -1.21
CA VAL A 354 -19.47 -16.61 -1.29
C VAL A 354 -18.39 -16.87 -0.23
N LYS A 355 -17.12 -17.02 -0.64
CA LYS A 355 -15.99 -17.13 0.29
C LYS A 355 -15.53 -15.73 0.70
N SER A 356 -15.90 -15.27 1.89
CA SER A 356 -15.47 -13.97 2.42
C SER A 356 -14.17 -14.05 3.22
N LYS A 357 -13.32 -13.03 3.07
CA LYS A 357 -12.22 -12.73 3.99
C LYS A 357 -12.82 -11.94 5.17
N GLN A 358 -13.15 -12.63 6.26
CA GLN A 358 -13.61 -12.09 7.56
C GLN A 358 -14.89 -11.23 7.57
N LYS A 359 -15.96 -11.81 8.15
CA LYS A 359 -17.06 -11.07 8.79
C LYS A 359 -16.51 -10.16 9.90
N ARG A 360 -16.44 -8.84 9.70
CA ARG A 360 -16.52 -7.89 10.82
C ARG A 360 -17.96 -7.95 11.34
N LYS A 361 -18.10 -8.38 12.60
CA LYS A 361 -19.33 -8.77 13.29
C LYS A 361 -20.46 -7.72 13.15
N ARG A 362 -21.54 -8.04 12.43
CA ARG A 362 -22.89 -7.50 12.67
C ARG A 362 -23.55 -8.39 13.73
N LEU A 363 -23.72 -7.90 14.95
CA LEU A 363 -24.43 -8.60 16.03
C LEU A 363 -25.48 -7.68 16.65
N LEU A 364 -26.75 -8.12 16.58
CA LEU A 364 -27.80 -7.92 17.60
C LEU A 364 -28.02 -6.49 18.12
N THR A 365 -28.81 -5.72 17.37
CA THR A 365 -29.63 -4.61 17.89
C THR A 365 -30.98 -5.22 18.28
N ILE A 366 -31.35 -5.38 19.55
CA ILE A 366 -32.06 -4.34 20.32
C ILE A 366 -31.94 -4.56 21.85
N THR A 367 -31.06 -5.44 22.34
CA THR A 367 -30.66 -5.49 23.76
C THR A 367 -29.32 -4.79 24.05
N SER A 368 -28.68 -4.20 23.03
CA SER A 368 -27.27 -3.79 23.08
C SER A 368 -26.97 -2.35 23.50
N ILE A 369 -27.95 -1.47 23.77
CA ILE A 369 -27.62 -0.09 24.16
C ILE A 369 -26.96 -0.07 25.56
N ALA A 370 -27.44 -0.88 26.51
CA ALA A 370 -26.83 -0.98 27.84
C ALA A 370 -25.46 -1.69 27.81
N ALA A 371 -25.32 -2.77 27.04
CA ALA A 371 -24.06 -3.50 26.92
C ALA A 371 -22.98 -2.71 26.15
N SER A 372 -23.36 -1.89 25.17
CA SER A 372 -22.41 -1.06 24.39
C SER A 372 -21.80 0.05 25.24
N VAL A 373 -22.59 0.70 26.11
CA VAL A 373 -22.06 1.69 27.07
C VAL A 373 -21.08 1.01 28.04
N VAL A 374 -21.41 -0.18 28.54
CA VAL A 374 -20.51 -0.95 29.42
C VAL A 374 -19.22 -1.36 28.69
N ILE A 375 -19.28 -1.80 27.42
CA ILE A 375 -18.08 -2.16 26.64
C ILE A 375 -17.23 -0.93 26.33
N VAL A 376 -17.83 0.23 26.03
CA VAL A 376 -17.07 1.48 25.82
C VAL A 376 -16.44 1.96 27.12
N VAL A 377 -17.12 1.85 28.26
CA VAL A 377 -16.56 2.18 29.58
C VAL A 377 -15.46 1.19 29.98
N ILE A 378 -15.61 -0.10 29.69
CA ILE A 378 -14.57 -1.12 29.91
C ILE A 378 -13.38 -0.87 28.98
N ALA A 379 -13.60 -0.57 27.70
CA ALA A 379 -12.53 -0.26 26.76
C ALA A 379 -11.81 1.04 27.12
N ALA A 380 -12.55 2.08 27.53
CA ALA A 380 -12.01 3.34 28.00
C ALA A 380 -11.25 3.17 29.33
N SER A 381 -11.75 2.36 30.27
CA SER A 381 -11.04 2.06 31.51
C SER A 381 -9.81 1.19 31.28
N ILE A 382 -9.84 0.20 30.38
CA ILE A 382 -8.64 -0.54 29.95
C ILE A 382 -7.65 0.40 29.26
N PHE A 383 -8.11 1.30 28.40
CA PHE A 383 -7.27 2.29 27.75
C PHE A 383 -6.63 3.26 28.77
N LEU A 384 -7.41 3.76 29.72
CA LEU A 384 -6.89 4.60 30.81
C LEU A 384 -5.90 3.83 31.70
N ILE A 385 -6.22 2.59 32.08
CA ILE A 385 -5.32 1.74 32.88
C ILE A 385 -4.01 1.47 32.12
N THR A 386 -4.08 1.17 30.83
CA THR A 386 -2.88 0.91 30.01
C THR A 386 -2.07 2.18 29.77
N TYR A 387 -2.72 3.32 29.53
CA TYR A 387 -2.08 4.62 29.37
C TYR A 387 -1.37 5.06 30.67
N TYR A 388 -2.07 5.04 31.81
CA TYR A 388 -1.49 5.42 33.10
C TYR A 388 -0.37 4.46 33.54
N ARG A 389 -0.52 3.15 33.32
CA ARG A 389 0.56 2.18 33.59
C ARG A 389 1.80 2.47 32.74
N ASN A 390 1.63 2.83 31.48
CA ASN A 390 2.76 3.10 30.60
C ASN A 390 3.49 4.40 30.99
N GLU A 391 2.76 5.43 31.41
CA GLU A 391 3.37 6.68 31.89
C GLU A 391 4.11 6.48 33.22
N GLN A 392 3.56 5.66 34.13
CA GLN A 392 4.27 5.30 35.36
C GLN A 392 5.58 4.54 35.05
N LEU A 393 5.55 3.57 34.13
CA LEU A 393 6.76 2.85 33.71
C LEU A 393 7.80 3.78 33.08
N ARG A 394 7.36 4.80 32.33
CA ARG A 394 8.22 5.82 31.75
C ARG A 394 8.90 6.67 32.81
N GLN A 395 8.16 7.12 33.83
CA GLN A 395 8.70 7.88 34.94
C GLN A 395 9.70 7.06 35.77
N GLU A 396 9.36 5.83 36.09
CA GLU A 396 10.26 4.90 36.81
C GLU A 396 11.55 4.66 36.01
N PHE A 397 11.44 4.39 34.70
CA PHE A 397 12.62 4.22 33.86
C PHE A 397 13.46 5.50 33.79
N SER A 398 12.81 6.67 33.70
CA SER A 398 13.50 7.97 33.75
C SER A 398 14.28 8.15 35.05
N GLN A 399 13.73 7.74 36.20
CA GLN A 399 14.43 7.78 37.48
C GLN A 399 15.65 6.83 37.46
N VAL A 400 15.49 5.61 36.93
CA VAL A 400 16.62 4.68 36.75
C VAL A 400 17.72 5.30 35.89
N LEU A 401 17.37 6.01 34.82
CA LEU A 401 18.35 6.72 33.99
C LEU A 401 19.08 7.81 34.76
N THR A 402 18.37 8.61 35.59
CA THR A 402 19.03 9.62 36.44
C THR A 402 19.99 8.99 37.46
N THR A 403 19.63 7.85 38.05
CA THR A 403 20.51 7.10 38.97
C THR A 403 21.77 6.59 38.27
N ILE A 404 21.65 6.17 37.00
CA ILE A 404 22.78 5.70 36.20
C ILE A 404 23.71 6.85 35.80
N GLU A 405 23.18 8.05 35.61
CA GLU A 405 23.97 9.25 35.30
C GLU A 405 24.82 9.69 36.49
N THR A 406 24.32 9.55 37.72
CA THR A 406 25.07 9.91 38.94
C THR A 406 26.16 8.89 39.31
N GLN A 407 26.06 7.66 38.83
CA GLN A 407 27.06 6.62 39.09
C GLN A 407 28.35 6.86 38.28
N LYS A 408 29.51 6.69 38.93
CA LYS A 408 30.82 6.89 38.28
C LYS A 408 31.36 5.62 37.61
N LYS A 409 31.12 4.44 38.19
CA LYS A 409 31.60 3.15 37.68
C LYS A 409 30.62 2.55 36.67
N LEU A 410 31.14 1.92 35.62
CA LEU A 410 30.32 1.31 34.56
C LEU A 410 29.60 0.04 35.06
N GLU A 411 30.23 -0.68 35.99
CA GLU A 411 29.70 -1.90 36.61
C GLU A 411 28.43 -1.61 37.41
N ASP A 412 28.43 -0.54 38.20
CA ASP A 412 27.26 -0.12 39.01
C ASP A 412 26.08 0.28 38.12
N LYS A 413 26.37 0.95 36.99
CA LYS A 413 25.37 1.33 35.98
C LYS A 413 24.70 0.10 35.38
N LYS A 414 25.51 -0.90 35.04
CA LYS A 414 25.03 -2.18 34.52
C LYS A 414 24.15 -2.88 35.55
N GLU A 415 24.59 -2.97 36.80
CA GLU A 415 23.84 -3.65 37.87
C GLU A 415 22.49 -2.98 38.13
N THR A 416 22.45 -1.64 38.14
CA THR A 416 21.21 -0.86 38.29
C THR A 416 20.20 -1.17 37.18
N LEU A 417 20.64 -1.30 35.93
CA LEU A 417 19.79 -1.70 34.81
C LEU A 417 19.32 -3.16 34.91
N ILE A 418 20.19 -4.07 35.37
CA ILE A 418 19.83 -5.47 35.59
C ILE A 418 18.77 -5.60 36.68
N GLN A 419 18.90 -4.85 37.77
CA GLN A 419 17.90 -4.82 38.85
C GLN A 419 16.55 -4.30 38.34
N TYR A 420 16.56 -3.24 37.51
CA TYR A 420 15.36 -2.75 36.86
C TYR A 420 14.68 -3.85 36.03
N ILE A 421 15.42 -4.57 35.17
CA ILE A 421 14.88 -5.66 34.34
C ILE A 421 14.34 -6.81 35.20
N LYS A 422 15.06 -7.23 36.25
CA LYS A 422 14.61 -8.32 37.15
C LYS A 422 13.31 -7.98 37.87
N SER A 423 13.11 -6.72 38.25
CA SER A 423 11.95 -6.27 39.01
C SER A 423 10.66 -6.13 38.18
N ARG A 424 10.73 -6.20 36.84
CA ARG A 424 9.60 -5.89 35.95
C ARG A 424 9.37 -6.96 34.87
N LYS A 425 8.11 -7.21 34.52
CA LYS A 425 7.74 -8.05 33.35
C LYS A 425 8.17 -7.37 32.05
N LYS A 426 8.59 -8.17 31.07
CA LYS A 426 9.09 -7.72 29.76
C LYS A 426 8.18 -6.66 29.13
N ASN A 427 8.71 -5.46 28.91
CA ASN A 427 8.03 -4.30 28.33
C ASN A 427 8.98 -3.49 27.43
N GLN A 428 8.53 -2.37 26.87
CA GLN A 428 9.37 -1.56 25.97
C GLN A 428 10.62 -0.97 26.64
N PHE A 429 10.52 -0.58 27.92
CA PHE A 429 11.63 0.02 28.67
C PHE A 429 12.63 -1.03 29.16
N SER A 430 12.20 -2.27 29.41
CA SER A 430 13.13 -3.37 29.67
C SER A 430 13.98 -3.70 28.45
N ILE A 431 13.42 -3.60 27.23
CA ILE A 431 14.18 -3.76 25.98
C ILE A 431 15.20 -2.62 25.81
N GLU A 432 14.83 -1.38 26.16
CA GLU A 432 15.76 -0.26 26.13
C GLU A 432 16.88 -0.40 27.17
N ALA A 433 16.56 -0.88 28.37
CA ALA A 433 17.53 -1.23 29.40
C ALA A 433 18.53 -2.29 28.92
N GLU A 434 18.06 -3.35 28.25
CA GLU A 434 18.91 -4.40 27.65
C GLU A 434 19.90 -3.81 26.62
N LYS A 435 19.43 -2.90 25.75
CA LYS A 435 20.31 -2.21 24.79
C LYS A 435 21.39 -1.38 25.49
N LYS A 436 21.03 -0.65 26.56
CA LYS A 436 21.99 0.13 27.36
C LYS A 436 23.00 -0.77 28.09
N ILE A 437 22.57 -1.91 28.61
CA ILE A 437 23.47 -2.91 29.21
C ILE A 437 24.50 -3.37 28.17
N SER A 438 24.07 -3.75 26.97
CA SER A 438 24.98 -4.20 25.92
C SER A 438 26.02 -3.12 25.54
N LEU A 439 25.60 -1.85 25.49
CA LEU A 439 26.51 -0.74 25.25
C LEU A 439 27.55 -0.59 26.38
N ILE A 440 27.11 -0.68 27.64
CA ILE A 440 28.00 -0.61 28.81
C ILE A 440 28.97 -1.80 28.83
N GLU A 441 28.52 -3.01 28.52
CA GLU A 441 29.37 -4.20 28.43
C GLU A 441 30.48 -4.05 27.39
N ASN A 442 30.15 -3.47 26.23
CA ASN A 442 31.16 -3.17 25.20
C ASN A 442 32.19 -2.15 25.69
N LEU A 443 31.78 -1.14 26.46
CA LEU A 443 32.69 -0.17 27.07
C LEU A 443 33.61 -0.82 28.12
N ILE A 444 33.07 -1.66 29.00
CA ILE A 444 33.84 -2.41 30.00
C ILE A 444 34.87 -3.31 29.29
N LYS A 445 34.44 -4.04 28.25
CA LYS A 445 35.33 -4.90 27.46
C LYS A 445 36.47 -4.11 26.83
N LYS A 446 36.19 -2.92 26.27
CA LYS A 446 37.20 -2.04 25.68
C LYS A 446 38.18 -1.51 26.73
N ARG A 447 37.68 -1.08 27.89
CA ARG A 447 38.51 -0.62 29.02
C ARG A 447 39.47 -1.72 29.47
N ASN A 448 38.96 -2.93 29.71
CA ASN A 448 39.77 -4.06 30.18
C ASN A 448 40.82 -4.49 29.14
N ALA A 449 40.50 -4.44 27.85
CA ALA A 449 41.46 -4.74 26.78
C ALA A 449 42.59 -3.69 26.72
N LEU A 450 42.28 -2.42 27.00
CA LEU A 450 43.29 -1.36 27.07
C LEU A 450 44.20 -1.55 28.29
N GLU A 451 43.63 -1.83 29.46
CA GLU A 451 44.38 -2.15 30.67
C GLU A 451 45.34 -3.32 30.45
N GLU A 452 44.86 -4.43 29.87
CA GLU A 452 45.70 -5.60 29.56
C GLU A 452 46.88 -5.22 28.68
N LYS A 453 46.66 -4.41 27.64
CA LYS A 453 47.72 -3.93 26.77
C LYS A 453 48.75 -3.09 27.52
N ASP A 454 48.29 -2.19 28.40
CA ASP A 454 49.15 -1.33 29.20
C ASP A 454 49.97 -2.15 30.22
N TYR A 455 49.35 -3.15 30.86
CA TYR A 455 49.99 -4.09 31.77
C TYR A 455 51.12 -4.87 31.06
N GLN A 456 50.83 -5.49 29.92
CA GLN A 456 51.83 -6.21 29.13
C GLN A 456 53.00 -5.30 28.72
N SER A 457 52.70 -4.05 28.34
CA SER A 457 53.74 -3.06 28.05
C SER A 457 54.56 -2.69 29.30
N ALA A 458 53.93 -2.56 30.47
CA ALA A 458 54.61 -2.21 31.71
C ALA A 458 55.56 -3.35 32.13
N ILE A 459 55.08 -4.59 32.16
CA ILE A 459 55.89 -5.78 32.46
C ILE A 459 57.08 -5.90 31.51
N LYS A 460 56.87 -5.78 30.19
CA LYS A 460 57.96 -5.87 29.20
C LYS A 460 59.02 -4.78 29.38
N LYS A 461 58.60 -3.55 29.64
CA LYS A 461 59.53 -2.43 29.85
C LYS A 461 60.28 -2.59 31.17
N ALA A 462 59.57 -2.98 32.23
CA ALA A 462 60.13 -3.20 33.55
C ALA A 462 61.14 -4.36 33.56
N SER A 463 60.82 -5.50 32.95
CA SER A 463 61.74 -6.65 32.87
C SER A 463 63.05 -6.29 32.16
N THR A 464 62.98 -5.47 31.11
CA THR A 464 64.17 -4.99 30.38
C THR A 464 65.10 -4.15 31.28
N VAL A 465 64.54 -3.26 32.10
CA VAL A 465 65.36 -2.43 33.00
C VAL A 465 65.80 -3.17 34.25
N LEU A 466 65.01 -4.13 34.73
CA LEU A 466 65.36 -5.04 35.83
C LEU A 466 66.58 -5.91 35.48
N ALA A 467 66.64 -6.45 34.26
CA ALA A 467 67.81 -7.20 33.78
C ALA A 467 69.10 -6.36 33.79
N GLY A 468 68.97 -5.05 33.55
CA GLY A 468 70.07 -4.10 33.64
C GLY A 468 70.36 -3.57 35.06
N LYS A 469 69.75 -4.14 36.12
CA LYS A 469 69.83 -3.69 37.52
C LYS A 469 69.42 -2.21 37.75
N LYS A 470 68.58 -1.65 36.87
CA LYS A 470 68.06 -0.27 36.95
C LYS A 470 66.68 -0.27 37.64
N TYR A 471 66.68 -0.64 38.91
CA TYR A 471 65.47 -0.89 39.71
C TYR A 471 64.58 0.35 39.89
N GLU A 472 65.16 1.54 40.03
CA GLU A 472 64.45 2.81 40.19
C GLU A 472 63.61 3.14 38.94
N LYS A 473 64.14 2.82 37.74
CA LYS A 473 63.40 2.95 36.48
C LYS A 473 62.27 1.94 36.38
N ALA A 474 62.47 0.72 36.88
CA ALA A 474 61.43 -0.30 36.93
C ALA A 474 60.26 0.17 37.83
N GLN A 475 60.59 0.73 39.00
CA GLN A 475 59.60 1.28 39.93
C GLN A 475 58.77 2.39 39.29
N THR A 476 59.43 3.30 38.56
CA THR A 476 58.74 4.38 37.82
C THR A 476 57.77 3.84 36.77
N ILE A 477 58.16 2.79 36.04
CA ILE A 477 57.28 2.15 35.04
C ILE A 477 56.04 1.55 35.69
N TYR A 478 56.22 0.85 36.82
CA TYR A 478 55.11 0.27 37.57
C TYR A 478 54.19 1.32 38.19
N ASN A 479 54.74 2.39 38.78
CA ASN A 479 53.95 3.49 39.33
C ASN A 479 53.13 4.19 38.23
N ASN A 480 53.70 4.41 37.05
CA ASN A 480 52.97 4.97 35.90
C ASN A 480 51.79 4.09 35.46
N TYR A 481 51.88 2.77 35.62
CA TYR A 481 50.76 1.86 35.37
C TYR A 481 49.69 2.02 36.45
N LEU A 482 50.08 2.03 37.73
CA LEU A 482 49.16 2.16 38.87
C LEU A 482 48.43 3.51 38.89
N GLU A 483 49.06 4.60 38.44
CA GLU A 483 48.40 5.90 38.30
C GLU A 483 47.29 5.87 37.25
N LYS A 484 47.49 5.13 36.15
CA LYS A 484 46.50 5.00 35.07
C LYS A 484 45.39 4.01 35.42
N HIS A 485 45.73 2.93 36.13
CA HIS A 485 44.84 1.82 36.43
C HIS A 485 44.88 1.46 37.93
N PRO A 486 44.48 2.38 38.83
CA PRO A 486 44.63 2.19 40.28
C PRO A 486 43.78 1.04 40.83
N ASP A 487 42.57 0.88 40.29
CA ASP A 487 41.63 -0.20 40.61
C ASP A 487 41.65 -1.32 39.55
N GLY A 488 42.72 -1.38 38.74
CA GLY A 488 42.87 -2.36 37.68
C GLY A 488 42.96 -3.79 38.19
N LYS A 489 42.60 -4.76 37.35
CA LYS A 489 42.73 -6.20 37.63
C LYS A 489 44.15 -6.58 38.04
N HIS A 490 45.16 -5.97 37.43
CA HIS A 490 46.58 -6.27 37.69
C HIS A 490 47.24 -5.33 38.70
N ALA A 491 46.50 -4.38 39.30
CA ALA A 491 47.07 -3.41 40.22
C ALA A 491 47.70 -4.07 41.45
N GLN A 492 47.11 -5.15 41.97
CA GLN A 492 47.66 -5.88 43.12
C GLN A 492 49.01 -6.55 42.79
N GLU A 493 49.13 -7.16 41.61
CA GLU A 493 50.36 -7.82 41.18
C GLU A 493 51.49 -6.80 40.96
N ILE A 494 51.17 -5.66 40.35
CA ILE A 494 52.13 -4.58 40.16
C ILE A 494 52.53 -3.95 41.50
N ASN A 495 51.59 -3.74 42.43
CA ASN A 495 51.90 -3.27 43.78
C ASN A 495 52.85 -4.22 44.53
N LYS A 496 52.63 -5.54 44.42
CA LYS A 496 53.55 -6.53 44.98
C LYS A 496 54.95 -6.39 44.37
N SER A 497 55.03 -6.29 43.04
CA SER A 497 56.30 -6.09 42.33
C SER A 497 57.03 -4.81 42.78
N VAL A 498 56.28 -3.72 43.00
CA VAL A 498 56.83 -2.45 43.52
C VAL A 498 57.35 -2.60 44.95
N SER A 499 56.67 -3.37 45.80
CA SER A 499 57.07 -3.58 47.19
C SER A 499 58.38 -4.37 47.35
N GLU A 500 58.74 -5.18 46.35
CA GLU A 500 59.99 -5.97 46.35
C GLU A 500 61.20 -5.14 45.87
N ILE A 501 60.97 -4.06 45.11
CA ILE A 501 62.04 -3.25 44.51
C ILE A 501 63.00 -2.62 45.54
N PRO A 502 62.55 -2.03 46.66
CA PRO A 502 63.45 -1.45 47.66
C PRO A 502 64.53 -2.43 48.14
N ASN A 503 64.15 -3.68 48.41
CA ASN A 503 65.10 -4.71 48.84
C ASN A 503 66.11 -5.06 47.74
N LEU A 504 65.70 -5.03 46.47
CA LEU A 504 66.59 -5.25 45.33
C LEU A 504 67.60 -4.11 45.13
N ILE A 505 67.16 -2.86 45.36
CA ILE A 505 68.03 -1.68 45.34
C ILE A 505 69.08 -1.80 46.45
N GLU A 506 68.64 -2.07 47.68
CA GLU A 506 69.53 -2.23 48.83
C GLU A 506 70.56 -3.35 48.58
N THR A 507 70.11 -4.53 48.11
CA THR A 507 70.99 -5.66 47.78
C THR A 507 72.02 -5.30 46.71
N ARG A 508 71.63 -4.55 45.69
CA ARG A 508 72.57 -4.07 44.65
C ARG A 508 73.63 -3.16 45.25
N ASP A 509 73.22 -2.20 46.08
CA ASP A 509 74.12 -1.20 46.66
C ASP A 509 75.08 -1.86 47.66
N PHE A 510 74.62 -2.85 48.43
CA PHE A 510 75.48 -3.68 49.28
C PHE A 510 76.49 -4.50 48.45
N GLN A 511 76.04 -5.14 47.38
CA GLN A 511 76.93 -5.88 46.48
C GLN A 511 77.99 -4.99 45.83
N ALA A 512 77.65 -3.73 45.53
CA ALA A 512 78.60 -2.78 44.95
C ALA A 512 79.77 -2.49 45.91
N ILE A 513 79.52 -2.39 47.22
CA ILE A 513 80.58 -2.25 48.24
C ILE A 513 81.54 -3.44 48.17
N ASN A 514 80.99 -4.66 48.09
CA ASN A 514 81.78 -5.90 48.08
C ASN A 514 82.55 -6.14 46.76
N GLN A 515 82.21 -5.42 45.70
CA GLN A 515 82.94 -5.45 44.43
C GLN A 515 84.16 -4.52 44.42
N ILE A 516 84.28 -3.59 45.38
CA ILE A 516 85.45 -2.73 45.52
C ILE A 516 86.62 -3.58 46.06
N PRO A 517 87.79 -3.60 45.39
CA PRO A 517 88.94 -4.38 45.85
C PRO A 517 89.34 -4.05 47.29
N ASN A 518 89.76 -5.05 48.07
CA ASN A 518 90.21 -4.87 49.46
C ASN A 518 91.42 -3.91 49.59
N THR A 519 92.12 -3.63 48.50
CA THR A 519 93.24 -2.68 48.45
C THR A 519 92.81 -1.21 48.38
N ASP A 520 91.59 -0.91 47.93
CA ASP A 520 91.06 0.46 47.80
C ASP A 520 90.17 0.80 49.01
N LEU A 521 90.81 0.87 50.18
CA LEU A 521 90.13 1.04 51.47
C LEU A 521 89.36 2.37 51.58
N LEU A 522 89.89 3.45 51.00
CA LEU A 522 89.24 4.77 51.01
C LEU A 522 87.89 4.74 50.29
N LYS A 523 87.84 4.26 49.04
CA LYS A 523 86.58 4.20 48.29
C LYS A 523 85.59 3.22 48.90
N ARG A 524 86.07 2.11 49.48
CA ARG A 524 85.20 1.14 50.15
C ARG A 524 84.60 1.71 51.43
N LEU A 525 85.38 2.43 52.24
CA LEU A 525 84.90 3.12 53.43
C LEU A 525 83.87 4.21 53.08
N GLU A 526 84.12 4.99 52.04
CA GLU A 526 83.17 6.00 51.56
C GLU A 526 81.86 5.38 51.07
N ALA A 527 81.92 4.31 50.28
CA ALA A 527 80.75 3.57 49.82
C ALA A 527 79.95 2.94 50.98
N ALA A 528 80.64 2.37 51.98
CA ALA A 528 80.00 1.80 53.18
C ALA A 528 79.31 2.88 54.03
N LYS A 529 79.94 4.04 54.24
CA LYS A 529 79.32 5.18 54.93
C LYS A 529 78.10 5.71 54.17
N GLN A 530 78.21 5.84 52.85
CA GLN A 530 77.09 6.27 52.00
C GLN A 530 75.92 5.27 52.06
N TYR A 531 76.22 3.98 52.14
CA TYR A 531 75.20 2.95 52.34
C TYR A 531 74.47 3.08 53.66
N LEU A 532 75.18 3.19 54.79
CA LEU A 532 74.53 3.35 56.11
C LEU A 532 73.68 4.63 56.18
N LYS A 533 74.08 5.69 55.46
CA LYS A 533 73.29 6.91 55.31
C LYS A 533 72.00 6.70 54.49
N ASN A 534 72.07 5.93 53.40
CA ASN A 534 70.93 5.64 52.54
C ASN A 534 69.98 4.58 53.16
N TYR A 535 70.51 3.66 53.96
CA TYR A 535 69.81 2.52 54.55
C TYR A 535 70.10 2.39 56.07
N PRO A 536 69.63 3.35 56.90
CA PRO A 536 69.96 3.39 58.33
C PRO A 536 69.38 2.23 59.15
N GLN A 537 68.40 1.50 58.60
CA GLN A 537 67.78 0.31 59.19
C GLN A 537 67.68 -0.82 58.16
N GLY A 538 68.62 -0.84 57.19
CA GLY A 538 68.64 -1.81 56.10
C GLY A 538 68.93 -3.23 56.56
N GLN A 539 68.57 -4.24 55.75
CA GLN A 539 68.83 -5.64 56.08
C GLN A 539 70.32 -5.98 56.25
N PHE A 540 71.22 -5.27 55.55
CA PHE A 540 72.67 -5.48 55.66
C PHE A 540 73.37 -4.47 56.56
N HIS A 541 72.63 -3.73 57.39
CA HIS A 541 73.20 -2.68 58.24
C HIS A 541 74.36 -3.19 59.10
N THR A 542 74.14 -4.26 59.86
CA THR A 542 75.15 -4.87 60.74
C THR A 542 76.37 -5.38 59.98
N ASP A 543 76.17 -5.94 58.78
CA ASP A 543 77.25 -6.45 57.93
C ASP A 543 78.13 -5.31 57.40
N VAL A 544 77.53 -4.17 57.05
CA VAL A 544 78.26 -2.98 56.60
C VAL A 544 78.99 -2.29 57.75
N GLU A 545 78.38 -2.22 58.94
CA GLU A 545 79.06 -1.72 60.15
C GLU A 545 80.30 -2.55 60.48
N LYS A 546 80.17 -3.89 60.46
CA LYS A 546 81.30 -4.79 60.65
C LYS A 546 82.39 -4.57 59.60
N THR A 547 82.00 -4.39 58.34
CA THR A 547 82.95 -4.08 57.25
C THR A 547 83.73 -2.80 57.54
N ILE A 548 83.09 -1.76 58.11
CA ILE A 548 83.77 -0.53 58.53
C ILE A 548 84.77 -0.80 59.64
N MET A 549 84.38 -1.52 60.70
CA MET A 549 85.25 -1.86 61.84
C MET A 549 86.49 -2.65 61.40
N ASP A 550 86.31 -3.65 60.53
CA ASP A 550 87.40 -4.48 60.00
C ASP A 550 88.41 -3.65 59.16
N MET A 551 87.99 -2.50 58.62
CA MET A 551 88.85 -1.58 57.86
C MET A 551 89.56 -0.54 58.73
N GLU A 552 89.17 -0.33 60.00
CA GLU A 552 89.76 0.73 60.85
C GLU A 552 91.25 0.50 61.13
N GLU A 553 91.66 -0.72 61.51
CA GLU A 553 93.08 -1.02 61.78
C GLU A 553 93.99 -0.89 60.54
N PRO A 554 93.68 -1.50 59.38
CA PRO A 554 94.48 -1.34 58.15
C PRO A 554 94.53 0.11 57.65
N TYR A 555 93.43 0.87 57.82
CA TYR A 555 93.34 2.26 57.41
C TYR A 555 94.24 3.18 58.24
N PHE A 556 94.25 3.02 59.57
CA PHE A 556 95.16 3.78 60.45
C PHE A 556 96.63 3.40 60.23
N ALA A 557 96.92 2.17 59.81
CA ALA A 557 98.26 1.75 59.43
C ALA A 557 98.76 2.41 58.13
N LEU A 558 97.90 2.53 57.11
CA LEU A 558 98.21 3.22 55.84
C LEU A 558 98.47 4.72 56.04
N ILE A 559 97.66 5.41 56.84
CA ILE A 559 97.87 6.83 57.15
C ILE A 559 99.20 7.05 57.88
N ARG A 560 99.61 6.13 58.76
CA ARG A 560 100.93 6.23 59.43
C ARG A 560 102.09 6.03 58.46
N GLN A 561 101.95 5.17 57.45
CA GLN A 561 102.97 4.95 56.42
C GLN A 561 103.09 6.10 55.41
N GLU A 562 102.02 6.85 55.13
CA GLU A 562 102.08 8.04 54.26
C GLU A 562 102.60 9.31 54.95
N VAL A 563 102.62 9.33 56.29
CA VAL A 563 103.05 10.48 57.12
C VAL A 563 104.49 10.32 57.66
N THR A 564 105.16 9.21 57.35
CA THR A 564 106.59 8.98 57.64
C THR A 564 107.38 9.00 56.34
#